data_AF-X1LYT5-F1
#
_entry.id   AF-X1LYT5-F1
#
_cell.length_a   1.000
_cell.length_b   1.000
_cell.length_c   1.000
_cell.angle_alpha   90.00
_cell.angle_beta   90.00
_cell.angle_gamma   90.00
#
_symmetry.space_group_name_H-M   'P 1'
#
loop_
_entity.id
_entity.type
_entity.pdbx_description
1 polymer ?
#
loop_
_entity_poly.entity_id
_entity_poly.type
_entity_poly.pdbx_seq_one_letter_code
_entity_poly.pdbx_strand_id
1 'polypeptide(L)' 'MGKGGKGRSSNDNRSDSMNPNNPSYQASTDNRSDQLNPNNPEYES' A
#
# COMPACT_ATOMS: atom_id res chain seq x y z
N MET A 1 12.96 9.48 -32.33
CA MET A 1 12.66 9.36 -30.88
C MET A 1 11.48 8.40 -30.71
N GLY A 2 11.69 7.24 -30.07
CA GLY A 2 10.72 6.15 -29.96
C GLY A 2 9.69 6.35 -28.84
N LYS A 3 8.49 5.82 -29.06
CA LYS A 3 7.25 6.04 -28.30
C LYS A 3 7.32 5.62 -26.82
N GLY A 4 6.91 6.54 -25.95
CA GLY A 4 6.10 6.33 -24.73
C GLY A 4 6.30 5.03 -23.95
N GLY A 5 7.40 4.91 -23.22
CA GLY A 5 7.47 4.00 -22.08
C GLY A 5 6.57 4.52 -20.96
N LYS A 6 5.28 4.19 -20.98
CA LYS A 6 4.37 4.39 -19.83
C LYS A 6 4.69 3.32 -18.78
N GLY A 7 5.89 3.39 -18.21
CA GLY A 7 6.09 2.88 -16.85
C GLY A 7 5.19 3.70 -15.94
N ARG A 8 4.51 3.04 -14.99
CA ARG A 8 3.65 3.71 -14.00
C ARG A 8 4.34 4.96 -13.51
N SER A 9 3.70 6.11 -13.69
CA SER A 9 4.26 7.37 -13.23
C SER A 9 4.37 7.32 -11.71
N SER A 10 5.23 8.16 -11.13
CA SER A 10 5.26 8.31 -9.67
C SER A 10 3.87 8.67 -9.11
N ASN A 11 3.02 9.30 -9.91
CA ASN A 11 1.65 9.62 -9.52
C ASN A 11 0.74 8.38 -9.51
N ASP A 12 0.90 7.46 -10.46
CA ASP A 12 0.13 6.21 -10.51
C ASP A 12 0.49 5.34 -9.29
N ASN A 13 1.78 5.22 -8.97
CA ASN A 13 2.23 4.47 -7.79
C ASN A 13 1.76 5.10 -6.47
N ARG A 14 1.77 6.43 -6.36
CA ARG A 14 1.22 7.14 -5.19
C ARG A 14 -0.28 6.98 -5.07
N SER A 15 -0.99 6.97 -6.21
CA SER A 15 -2.43 6.78 -6.24
C SER A 15 -2.78 5.37 -5.76
N ASP A 16 -2.04 4.34 -6.17
CA ASP A 16 -2.24 2.99 -5.65
C ASP A 16 -1.99 2.90 -4.14
N SER A 17 -0.96 3.59 -3.65
CA SER A 17 -0.54 3.52 -2.24
C SER A 17 -1.29 4.45 -1.29
N MET A 18 -2.10 5.39 -1.78
CA MET A 18 -2.79 6.40 -0.95
C MET A 18 -4.27 6.58 -1.33
N ASN A 19 -4.81 5.76 -2.23
CA ASN A 19 -6.22 5.80 -2.57
C ASN A 19 -7.03 4.98 -1.56
N PRO A 20 -7.91 5.61 -0.74
CA PRO A 20 -8.71 4.92 0.26
C PRO A 20 -9.70 3.90 -0.32
N ASN A 21 -10.04 4.02 -1.61
CA ASN A 21 -10.88 3.07 -2.34
C ASN A 21 -10.08 1.93 -2.99
N ASN A 22 -8.75 1.91 -2.86
CA ASN A 22 -7.92 0.81 -3.35
C ASN A 22 -7.85 -0.31 -2.28
N PRO A 23 -8.24 -1.56 -2.61
CA PRO A 23 -8.15 -2.69 -1.69
C PRO A 23 -6.72 -2.91 -1.13
N SER A 24 -5.68 -2.64 -1.91
CA SER A 24 -4.29 -2.76 -1.45
C SER A 24 -3.92 -1.74 -0.38
N TYR A 25 -4.53 -0.54 -0.41
CA TYR A 25 -4.34 0.47 0.64
C TYR A 25 -5.00 0.05 1.95
N GLN A 26 -6.22 -0.51 1.86
CA GLN A 26 -6.95 -1.02 3.02
C GLN A 26 -6.19 -2.18 3.68
N ALA A 27 -5.80 -3.20 2.91
CA ALA A 27 -5.02 -4.32 3.42
C ALA A 27 -3.68 -3.89 4.06
N SER A 28 -2.99 -2.89 3.48
CA SER A 28 -1.76 -2.34 4.07
C SER A 28 -2.01 -1.63 5.40
N THR A 29 -3.18 -1.01 5.57
CA THR A 29 -3.58 -0.32 6.79
C THR A 29 -3.98 -1.31 7.89
N ASP A 30 -4.71 -2.36 7.53
CA ASP A 30 -5.09 -3.43 8.44
C ASP A 30 -3.85 -4.18 8.94
N ASN A 31 -2.96 -4.61 8.03
CA ASN A 31 -1.69 -5.25 8.39
C ASN A 31 -0.83 -4.36 9.32
N ARG A 32 -0.82 -3.04 9.08
CA ARG A 32 -0.10 -2.09 9.94
C ARG A 32 -0.75 -1.99 11.32
N SER A 33 -2.07 -2.07 11.39
CA SER A 33 -2.80 -2.04 12.66
C SER A 33 -2.51 -3.29 13.48
N ASP A 34 -2.47 -4.46 12.83
CA ASP A 34 -2.12 -5.73 13.45
C ASP A 34 -0.66 -5.76 13.95
N GLN A 35 0.27 -5.18 13.19
CA GLN A 35 1.67 -5.02 13.58
C GLN A 35 1.93 -3.98 14.67
N LEU A 36 0.99 -3.08 14.94
CA LEU A 36 1.15 -2.04 15.98
C LEU A 36 0.23 -2.27 17.16
N ASN A 37 -0.58 -3.32 17.12
CA ASN A 37 -1.42 -3.74 18.22
C ASN A 37 -0.61 -4.65 19.15
N PRO A 38 -0.18 -4.18 20.33
CA PRO A 38 0.59 -5.01 21.27
C PRO A 38 -0.22 -6.17 21.86
N ASN A 39 -1.53 -6.21 21.63
CA ASN A 39 -2.39 -7.33 22.02
C ASN A 39 -2.57 -8.37 20.89
N ASN A 40 -1.97 -8.14 19.72
CA ASN A 40 -2.03 -9.08 18.60
C ASN A 40 -0.88 -10.10 18.73
N PRO A 41 -1.13 -11.43 18.64
CA PRO A 41 -0.09 -12.45 18.77
C PRO A 41 1.06 -12.29 17.76
N GLU A 42 0.78 -11.85 16.53
CA GLU A 42 1.80 -11.54 15.51
C GLU A 42 2.71 -10.34 15.87
N TYR A 43 2.37 -9.53 16.88
CA TYR A 43 3.25 -8.46 17.37
C TYR A 43 4.49 -9.01 18.09
N GLU A 44 4.36 -10.17 18.76
CA GLU A 44 5.39 -10.74 19.63
C GLU A 44 6.22 -11.87 18.98
N SER A 45 5.96 -12.22 17.71
CA SER A 45 6.64 -13.32 16.99
C SER A 45 8.02 -12.97 16.45
#